data_AF-A0A497GMH6-F1
#
_entry.id   AF-A0A497GMH6-F1
#
_cell.length_a   1.000
_cell.length_b   1.000
_cell.length_c   1.000
_cell.angle_alpha   90.00
_cell.angle_beta   90.00
_cell.angle_gamma   90.00
#
_symmetry.space_group_name_H-M   'P 1'
#
loop_
_entity.id
_entity.type
_entity.pdbx_description
1 polymer ?
#
loop_
_entity_poly.entity_id
_entity_poly.type
_entity_poly.pdbx_seq_one_letter_code
_entity_poly.pdbx_strand_id
1 'polypeptide(L)' 'MVRCPKCGAEVEKPVKTWQLAPKGRKPVTIGLFKCPNCGAYFRKGVKE' A
#
# COMPACT_ATOMS: atom_id res chain seq x y z
N MET A 1 -0.74 9.80 -1.90
CA MET A 1 -2.12 9.28 -2.02
C MET A 1 -2.14 8.10 -2.99
N VAL A 2 -2.80 6.99 -2.66
CA VAL A 2 -2.83 5.78 -3.51
C VAL A 2 -4.23 5.45 -3.96
N ARG A 3 -4.36 5.21 -5.28
CA ARG A 3 -5.62 4.86 -5.90
C ARG A 3 -5.99 3.39 -5.66
N CYS A 4 -7.22 3.16 -5.20
CA CYS A 4 -7.78 1.82 -5.05
C CYS A 4 -7.94 1.17 -6.43
N PRO A 5 -7.42 -0.05 -6.64
CA PRO A 5 -7.51 -0.73 -7.93
C PRO A 5 -8.92 -1.23 -8.26
N LYS A 6 -9.84 -1.27 -7.28
CA LYS A 6 -11.23 -1.73 -7.51
C LYS A 6 -12.19 -0.61 -7.92
N CYS A 7 -12.22 0.49 -7.17
CA CYS A 7 -13.21 1.55 -7.38
C CYS A 7 -12.58 2.89 -7.78
N GLY A 8 -11.25 2.97 -7.88
CA GLY A 8 -10.56 4.20 -8.26
C GLY A 8 -10.52 5.28 -7.19
N ALA A 9 -11.11 5.06 -6.00
CA ALA A 9 -11.07 5.98 -4.88
C ALA A 9 -9.65 6.19 -4.36
N GLU A 10 -9.37 7.39 -3.88
CA GLU A 10 -8.08 7.74 -3.32
C GLU A 10 -8.00 7.38 -1.84
N VAL A 11 -6.88 6.77 -1.44
CA VAL A 11 -6.61 6.37 -0.06
C VAL A 11 -5.29 7.00 0.38
N GLU A 12 -5.32 7.77 1.45
CA GLU A 12 -4.14 8.51 1.91
C GLU A 12 -3.23 7.68 2.80
N LYS A 13 -3.80 6.99 3.80
CA LYS A 13 -3.03 6.32 4.85
C LYS A 13 -3.06 4.80 4.72
N PRO A 14 -1.92 4.12 4.84
CA PRO A 14 -1.90 2.67 4.98
C PRO A 14 -2.42 2.27 6.36
N VAL A 15 -3.10 1.14 6.43
CA VAL A 15 -3.50 0.46 7.67
C VAL A 15 -2.28 -0.11 8.39
N LYS A 16 -1.32 -0.65 7.61
CA LYS A 16 -0.08 -1.22 8.14
C LYS A 16 1.02 -1.04 7.10
N THR A 17 2.23 -0.75 7.56
CA THR A 17 3.43 -0.76 6.73
C THR A 17 4.41 -1.82 7.21
N TRP A 18 5.20 -2.36 6.30
CA TRP A 18 6.33 -3.22 6.61
C TRP A 18 7.38 -3.13 5.50
N GLN A 19 8.63 -3.42 5.86
CA GLN A 19 9.75 -3.42 4.92
C GLN A 19 10.05 -4.86 4.48
N LEU A 20 10.22 -5.06 3.17
CA LEU A 20 10.83 -6.26 2.61
C LEU A 20 12.27 -5.93 2.23
N ALA A 21 13.23 -6.54 2.92
CA ALA A 21 14.66 -6.35 2.68
C ALA A 21 15.34 -7.70 2.38
N PRO A 22 15.18 -8.26 1.15
CA PRO A 22 15.89 -9.46 0.75
C PRO A 22 17.40 -9.20 0.60
N LYS A 23 18.24 -10.17 0.98
CA LYS A 23 19.70 -10.07 0.79
C LYS A 23 20.04 -9.87 -0.69
N GLY A 24 20.90 -8.88 -0.97
CA GLY A 24 21.38 -8.57 -2.32
C GLY A 24 20.39 -7.78 -3.19
N ARG A 25 19.26 -7.30 -2.66
CA ARG A 25 18.30 -6.43 -3.37
C ARG A 25 17.99 -5.18 -2.57
N LYS A 26 17.58 -4.12 -3.27
CA LYS A 26 17.13 -2.88 -2.62
C LYS A 26 15.88 -3.16 -1.79
N PRO A 27 15.83 -2.75 -0.51
CA PRO A 27 14.63 -2.88 0.30
C PRO A 27 13.45 -2.10 -0.29
N VAL A 28 12.24 -2.62 -0.09
CA VAL A 28 11.00 -1.95 -0.47
C VAL A 28 10.06 -1.89 0.72
N THR A 29 9.45 -0.73 0.95
CA THR A 29 8.40 -0.56 1.96
C THR A 29 7.05 -0.79 1.31
N ILE A 30 6.26 -1.68 1.90
CA ILE A 30 4.91 -2.01 1.43
C ILE A 30 3.91 -1.51 2.46
N GLY A 31 2.86 -0.85 1.96
CA GLY A 31 1.68 -0.48 2.74
C GLY A 31 0.50 -1.37 2.36
N LEU A 32 -0.20 -1.88 3.37
CA LEU A 32 -1.55 -2.42 3.23
C LEU A 32 -2.54 -1.27 3.40
N PHE A 33 -3.42 -1.08 2.43
CA PHE A 33 -4.45 -0.05 2.43
C PHE A 33 -5.82 -0.72 2.49
N LYS A 34 -6.77 -0.07 3.17
CA LYS A 34 -8.18 -0.41 3.13
C LYS A 34 -8.91 0.74 2.44
N CYS A 35 -9.62 0.44 1.36
CA CYS A 35 -10.43 1.45 0.69
C CYS A 35 -11.63 1.84 1.56
N PRO A 36 -11.85 3.13 1.85
CA PRO A 36 -13.01 3.57 2.63
C PRO A 36 -14.30 3.48 1.82
N ASN A 37 -14.22 3.48 0.48
CA ASN A 37 -15.39 3.48 -0.39
C ASN A 37 -15.93 2.07 -0.63
N CYS A 38 -15.08 1.11 -1.05
CA CYS A 38 -15.51 -0.26 -1.35
C CYS A 38 -15.07 -1.32 -0.32
N GLY A 39 -14.39 -0.92 0.75
CA GLY A 39 -13.91 -1.83 1.81
C GLY A 39 -12.76 -2.76 1.42
N ALA A 40 -12.33 -2.76 0.15
CA ALA A 40 -11.31 -3.67 -0.35
C ALA A 40 -9.93 -3.38 0.24
N TYR A 41 -9.20 -4.46 0.55
CA TYR A 41 -7.81 -4.40 0.97
C TYR A 41 -6.89 -4.56 -0.24
N PHE A 42 -5.84 -3.74 -0.31
CA PHE A 42 -4.83 -3.83 -1.36
C PHE A 42 -3.45 -3.41 -0.85
N ARG A 43 -2.40 -3.91 -1.50
CA ARG A 43 -1.00 -3.60 -1.14
C ARG A 43 -0.39 -2.69 -2.20
N LYS A 44 0.40 -1.71 -1.77
CA LYS A 44 1.15 -0.85 -2.69
C LYS A 44 2.48 -0.44 -2.06
N GLY A 45 3.50 -0.29 -2.90
CA GLY A 45 4.79 0.24 -2.46
C GLY A 45 4.61 1.65 -1.93
N VAL A 46 5.12 1.91 -0.73
CA VAL A 46 5.20 3.25 -0.15
C VAL A 46 6.64 3.68 -0.37
N LYS A 47 6.85 4.69 -1.23
CA LYS A 47 8.12 5.40 -1.24
C LYS A 47 8.06 6.36 -0.06
N GLU A 48 9.06 6.28 0.81
CA GLU A 48 9.37 7.34 1.75
C GLU A 48 9.75 8.61 0.98
#